data_AF-A0A3C2D0Z8-F1
#
_entry.id   AF-A0A3C2D0Z8-F1
#
_cell.length_a   1.000
_cell.length_b   1.000
_cell.length_c   1.000
_cell.angle_alpha   90.00
_cell.angle_beta   90.00
_cell.angle_gamma   90.00
#
_symmetry.space_group_name_H-M   'P 1'
#
loop_
_entity.id
_entity.type
_entity.pdbx_description
1 polymer ?
#
loop_
_entity_poly.entity_id
_entity_poly.type
_entity_poly.pdbx_seq_one_letter_code
_entity_poly.pdbx_strand_id
1 'polypeptide(L)'
;MRKFSYILVVIIGYLLLSSKSCDSGQQNSAAMHETELMRDMEDLKNEFESDELTEKSLNAFEIKAKQKLVDLSDYLVIYTAKTIDESFRTQARQMIRDLFASENVRLNGLLLNESDRKGFLINDFLNKKSGYNSIDLKFYSIRISESLHRINEMNYAGRLRFSRFLKAETSTDTLIIEPAKMEVEIFVSKVNKAFGNDTLQIWNVSLGNIH
;
A
#
# COMPACT_ATOMS: atom_id res chain seq x y z
N MET A 1 -4.00 35.19 71.24
CA MET A 1 -3.48 34.09 70.37
C MET A 1 -4.53 33.03 70.05
N ARG A 2 -5.27 32.47 71.02
CA ARG A 2 -6.29 31.40 70.78
C ARG A 2 -7.39 31.72 69.76
N LYS A 3 -7.83 32.98 69.61
CA LYS A 3 -8.89 33.35 68.65
C LYS A 3 -8.38 33.40 67.19
N PHE A 4 -7.09 33.68 67.00
CA PHE A 4 -6.50 33.78 65.66
C PHE A 4 -6.25 32.40 65.04
N SER A 5 -5.89 31.42 65.87
CA SER A 5 -5.75 30.02 65.45
C SER A 5 -7.07 29.38 65.01
N TYR A 6 -8.21 29.75 65.62
CA TYR A 6 -9.52 29.27 65.17
C TYR A 6 -9.90 29.80 63.78
N ILE A 7 -9.62 31.07 63.50
CA ILE A 7 -9.89 31.66 62.18
C ILE A 7 -9.05 30.98 61.10
N LEU A 8 -7.78 30.69 61.40
CA LEU A 8 -6.86 30.06 60.46
C LEU A 8 -7.25 28.60 60.15
N VAL A 9 -7.74 27.85 61.14
CA VAL A 9 -8.28 26.49 60.95
C VAL A 9 -9.54 26.48 60.08
N VAL A 10 -10.43 27.46 60.25
CA VAL A 10 -11.64 27.58 59.43
C VAL A 10 -11.30 27.92 57.98
N ILE A 11 -10.31 28.79 57.74
CA ILE A 11 -9.86 29.13 56.38
C ILE A 11 -9.21 27.92 55.69
N ILE A 12 -8.36 27.16 56.40
CA ILE A 12 -7.75 25.94 55.85
C ILE A 12 -8.85 24.88 55.57
N GLY A 13 -9.82 24.73 56.46
CA GLY A 13 -10.96 23.84 56.25
C GLY A 13 -11.79 24.23 55.02
N TYR A 14 -12.01 25.53 54.80
CA TYR A 14 -12.73 26.03 53.64
C TYR A 14 -11.96 25.80 52.34
N LEU A 15 -10.64 25.96 52.35
CA LEU A 15 -9.78 25.69 51.19
C LEU A 15 -9.72 24.20 50.84
N LEU A 16 -9.72 23.31 51.84
CA LEU A 16 -9.74 21.85 51.63
C LEU A 16 -11.10 21.33 51.15
N LEU A 17 -12.20 22.01 51.49
CA LEU A 17 -13.54 21.66 51.01
C LEU A 17 -13.89 22.31 49.67
N SER A 18 -13.12 23.30 49.23
CA SER A 18 -13.29 24.00 47.94
C SER A 18 -12.42 23.44 46.82
N SER A 19 -11.54 22.48 47.10
CA SER A 19 -10.85 21.75 46.03
C SER A 19 -11.88 20.89 45.31
N LYS A 20 -12.28 21.33 44.12
CA LYS A 20 -13.01 20.48 43.17
C LYS A 20 -12.27 19.15 43.07
N SER A 21 -12.95 18.06 43.41
CA SER A 21 -12.45 16.71 43.18
C SER A 21 -12.11 16.56 41.69
N CYS A 22 -10.81 16.55 41.39
CA CYS A 22 -10.26 16.25 40.06
C CYS A 22 -10.42 14.75 39.78
N ASP A 23 -11.64 14.30 39.54
CA ASP A 23 -11.90 12.93 39.09
C ASP A 23 -12.99 12.84 38.00
N SER A 24 -13.75 13.92 37.78
CA SER A 24 -14.83 13.96 36.79
C SER A 24 -14.39 14.41 35.38
N GLY A 25 -13.15 14.87 35.21
CA GLY A 25 -12.63 15.34 33.91
C GLY A 25 -12.02 14.25 33.04
N GLN A 26 -11.51 13.18 33.65
CA GLN A 26 -10.70 12.17 32.95
C GLN A 26 -11.55 11.03 32.37
N GLN A 27 -12.70 10.73 33.00
CA GLN A 27 -13.70 9.80 32.45
C GLN A 27 -14.43 10.38 31.24
N ASN A 28 -14.74 11.68 31.26
CA ASN A 28 -15.40 12.36 30.14
C ASN A 28 -14.47 12.53 28.94
N SER A 29 -13.18 12.78 29.13
CA SER A 29 -12.23 12.90 28.01
C SER A 29 -11.93 11.56 27.34
N ALA A 30 -11.84 10.47 28.10
CA ALA A 30 -11.65 9.13 27.57
C ALA A 30 -12.87 8.66 26.77
N ALA A 31 -14.09 8.83 27.30
CA ALA A 31 -15.32 8.50 26.59
C ALA A 31 -15.53 9.35 25.33
N MET A 32 -15.17 10.63 25.39
CA MET A 32 -15.25 11.53 24.22
C MET A 32 -14.23 11.13 23.15
N HIS A 33 -13.01 10.74 23.54
CA HIS A 33 -11.99 10.25 22.60
C HIS A 33 -12.37 8.90 21.98
N GLU A 34 -12.94 7.98 22.78
CA GLU A 34 -13.46 6.70 22.27
C GLU A 34 -14.60 6.93 21.26
N THR A 35 -15.49 7.89 21.54
CA THR A 35 -16.59 8.25 20.62
C THR A 35 -16.06 8.86 19.32
N GLU A 36 -15.05 9.73 19.39
CA GLU A 36 -14.38 10.32 18.23
C GLU A 36 -13.69 9.24 17.39
N LEU A 37 -12.98 8.32 18.03
CA LEU A 37 -12.31 7.21 17.36
C LEU A 37 -13.29 6.25 16.69
N MET A 38 -14.42 5.94 17.35
CA MET A 38 -15.49 5.14 16.76
C MET A 38 -16.13 5.83 15.56
N ARG A 39 -16.35 7.14 15.65
CA ARG A 39 -16.90 7.92 14.53
C ARG A 39 -15.92 7.95 13.35
N ASP A 40 -14.64 8.18 13.60
CA ASP A 40 -13.62 8.17 12.57
C ASP A 40 -13.48 6.78 11.93
N MET A 41 -13.58 5.70 12.72
CA MET A 41 -13.60 4.33 12.20
C MET A 41 -14.84 4.06 11.34
N GLU A 42 -16.01 4.55 11.75
CA GLU A 42 -17.25 4.38 11.00
C GLU A 42 -17.23 5.20 9.70
N ASP A 43 -16.73 6.43 9.73
CA ASP A 43 -16.54 7.28 8.55
C ASP A 43 -15.55 6.63 7.57
N LEU A 44 -14.45 6.06 8.09
CA LEU A 44 -13.47 5.34 7.28
C LEU A 44 -14.07 4.08 6.64
N LYS A 45 -14.85 3.32 7.42
CA LYS A 45 -15.56 2.13 6.95
C LYS A 45 -16.56 2.48 5.85
N ASN A 46 -17.34 3.54 6.05
CA ASN A 46 -18.28 4.05 5.07
C ASN A 46 -17.58 4.52 3.78
N GLU A 47 -16.41 5.17 3.89
CA GLU A 47 -15.60 5.53 2.71
C GLU A 47 -15.10 4.28 1.96
N PHE A 48 -14.70 3.22 2.68
CA PHE A 48 -14.27 1.97 2.06
C PHE A 48 -15.41 1.18 1.40
N GLU A 49 -16.61 1.24 1.97
CA GLU A 49 -17.80 0.53 1.50
C GLU A 49 -18.58 1.30 0.42
N SER A 50 -18.35 2.62 0.29
CA SER A 50 -18.97 3.49 -0.72
C SER A 50 -18.88 2.93 -2.14
N ASP A 51 -19.97 3.06 -2.89
CA ASP A 51 -20.07 2.64 -4.29
C ASP A 51 -19.31 3.54 -5.26
N GLU A 52 -19.00 4.77 -4.84
CA GLU A 52 -18.24 5.72 -5.64
C GLU A 52 -17.04 6.26 -4.86
N LEU A 53 -15.94 6.43 -5.59
CA LEU A 53 -14.71 7.00 -5.06
C LEU A 53 -14.67 8.51 -5.29
N THR A 54 -14.31 9.25 -4.25
CA THR A 54 -14.05 10.69 -4.37
C THR A 54 -12.77 10.95 -5.15
N GLU A 55 -12.60 12.15 -5.69
CA GLU A 55 -11.36 12.56 -6.36
C GLU A 55 -10.13 12.40 -5.44
N LYS A 56 -10.29 12.71 -4.14
CA LYS A 56 -9.23 12.53 -3.15
C LYS A 56 -8.84 11.06 -3.01
N SER A 57 -9.82 10.16 -2.94
CA SER A 57 -9.58 8.72 -2.83
C SER A 57 -8.93 8.18 -4.11
N LEU A 58 -9.37 8.63 -5.29
CA LEU A 58 -8.74 8.29 -6.58
C LEU A 58 -7.27 8.72 -6.62
N ASN A 59 -6.96 9.96 -6.22
CA ASN A 59 -5.59 10.44 -6.14
C ASN A 59 -4.73 9.61 -5.15
N ALA A 60 -5.31 9.19 -4.02
CA ALA A 60 -4.62 8.31 -3.08
C ALA A 60 -4.34 6.93 -3.68
N PHE A 61 -5.27 6.38 -4.47
CA PHE A 61 -5.06 5.11 -5.18
C PHE A 61 -4.02 5.22 -6.30
N GLU A 62 -3.96 6.36 -6.99
CA GLU A 62 -2.90 6.64 -7.96
C GLU A 62 -1.50 6.66 -7.30
N ILE A 63 -1.37 7.26 -6.12
CA ILE A 63 -0.13 7.23 -5.33
C ILE A 63 0.19 5.79 -4.92
N LYS A 64 -0.80 5.03 -4.44
CA LYS A 64 -0.63 3.62 -4.07
C LYS A 64 -0.22 2.75 -5.27
N ALA A 65 -0.71 3.06 -6.47
CA ALA A 65 -0.31 2.37 -7.68
C ALA A 65 1.17 2.59 -8.01
N LYS A 66 1.67 3.83 -7.83
CA LYS A 66 3.11 4.13 -7.97
C LYS A 66 3.94 3.33 -6.96
N GLN A 67 3.49 3.25 -5.71
CA GLN A 67 4.17 2.45 -4.69
C GLN A 67 4.21 0.97 -5.07
N LYS A 68 3.09 0.38 -5.49
CA LYS A 68 3.03 -1.02 -5.96
C LYS A 68 3.98 -1.31 -7.11
N LEU A 69 4.18 -0.34 -8.01
CA LEU A 69 5.17 -0.47 -9.08
C LEU A 69 6.60 -0.51 -8.52
N VAL A 70 6.92 0.29 -7.51
CA VAL A 70 8.24 0.21 -6.84
C VAL A 70 8.40 -1.11 -6.07
N ASP A 71 7.36 -1.55 -5.36
CA ASP A 71 7.36 -2.82 -4.64
C ASP A 71 7.61 -4.00 -5.60
N LEU A 72 7.10 -3.93 -6.84
CA LEU A 72 7.36 -4.93 -7.88
C LEU A 72 8.87 -5.07 -8.16
N SER A 73 9.61 -3.97 -8.26
CA SER A 73 11.06 -4.05 -8.46
C SER A 73 11.77 -4.72 -7.29
N ASP A 74 11.41 -4.35 -6.06
CA ASP A 74 12.04 -4.91 -4.85
C ASP A 74 11.77 -6.42 -4.75
N TYR A 75 10.53 -6.85 -4.99
CA TYR A 75 10.19 -8.27 -4.94
C TYR A 75 10.85 -9.07 -6.06
N LEU A 76 11.00 -8.51 -7.26
CA LEU A 76 11.71 -9.17 -8.37
C LEU A 76 13.20 -9.33 -8.09
N VAL A 77 13.83 -8.34 -7.45
CA VAL A 77 15.22 -8.42 -6.99
C VAL A 77 15.37 -9.58 -5.99
N ILE A 78 14.48 -9.67 -5.00
CA ILE A 78 14.49 -10.76 -4.01
C ILE A 78 14.26 -12.11 -4.68
N TYR A 79 13.23 -12.21 -5.52
CA TYR A 79 12.83 -13.45 -6.20
C TYR A 79 13.94 -14.05 -7.06
N THR A 80 14.73 -13.22 -7.74
CA THR A 80 15.77 -13.68 -8.67
C THR A 80 17.12 -13.94 -8.03
N ALA A 81 17.39 -13.39 -6.83
CA ALA A 81 18.67 -13.50 -6.17
C ALA A 81 18.93 -14.94 -5.64
N LYS A 82 19.85 -15.66 -6.29
CA LYS A 82 20.23 -17.03 -5.89
C LYS A 82 20.89 -17.09 -4.50
N THR A 83 21.45 -15.98 -4.04
CA THR A 83 22.08 -15.84 -2.71
C THR A 83 21.06 -15.73 -1.57
N ILE A 84 19.79 -15.42 -1.86
CA ILE A 84 18.72 -15.35 -0.87
C ILE A 84 18.10 -16.74 -0.67
N ASP A 85 17.72 -17.08 0.56
CA ASP A 85 17.09 -18.35 0.88
C ASP A 85 15.77 -18.58 0.13
N GLU A 86 15.45 -19.84 -0.15
CA GLU A 86 14.28 -20.23 -0.94
C GLU A 86 12.95 -19.82 -0.30
N SER A 87 12.87 -19.77 1.03
CA SER A 87 11.65 -19.34 1.73
C SER A 87 11.30 -17.87 1.42
N PHE A 88 12.29 -16.98 1.46
CA PHE A 88 12.10 -15.56 1.10
C PHE A 88 11.77 -15.39 -0.37
N ARG A 89 12.41 -16.15 -1.28
CA ARG A 89 12.07 -16.12 -2.71
C ARG A 89 10.64 -16.59 -2.97
N THR A 90 10.19 -17.60 -2.22
CA THR A 90 8.80 -18.11 -2.31
C THR A 90 7.81 -17.07 -1.82
N GLN A 91 8.12 -16.36 -0.73
CA GLN A 91 7.30 -15.25 -0.25
C GLN A 91 7.28 -14.10 -1.26
N ALA A 92 8.43 -13.71 -1.81
CA ALA A 92 8.51 -12.69 -2.86
C ALA A 92 7.71 -13.05 -4.10
N ARG A 93 7.74 -14.32 -4.53
CA ARG A 93 6.88 -14.83 -5.59
C ARG A 93 5.40 -14.58 -5.30
N GLN A 94 4.94 -14.86 -4.08
CA GLN A 94 3.55 -14.61 -3.71
C GLN A 94 3.23 -13.11 -3.70
N MET A 95 4.11 -12.29 -3.10
CA MET A 95 3.94 -10.84 -3.07
C MET A 95 3.85 -10.24 -4.48
N ILE A 96 4.64 -10.74 -5.44
CA ILE A 96 4.54 -10.32 -6.85
C ILE A 96 3.16 -10.66 -7.42
N ARG A 97 2.62 -11.86 -7.18
CA ARG A 97 1.28 -12.24 -7.66
C ARG A 97 0.20 -11.29 -7.13
N ASP A 98 0.29 -10.93 -5.86
CA ASP A 98 -0.68 -10.07 -5.16
C ASP A 98 -0.64 -8.59 -5.64
N LEU A 99 0.38 -8.20 -6.42
CA LEU A 99 0.44 -6.89 -7.04
C LEU A 99 -0.47 -6.79 -8.28
N PHE A 100 -0.73 -7.90 -8.98
CA PHE A 100 -1.39 -7.89 -10.28
C PHE A 100 -2.88 -8.22 -10.21
N ALA A 101 -3.65 -7.67 -11.15
CA ALA A 101 -5.10 -7.91 -11.26
C ALA A 101 -5.44 -9.35 -11.63
N SER A 102 -4.54 -10.05 -12.32
CA SER A 102 -4.65 -11.49 -12.61
C SER A 102 -3.29 -12.13 -12.86
N GLU A 103 -3.24 -13.47 -12.87
CA GLU A 103 -2.04 -14.22 -13.23
C GLU A 103 -1.68 -14.16 -14.73
N ASN A 104 -2.62 -13.68 -15.57
CA ASN A 104 -2.47 -13.61 -17.03
C ASN A 104 -1.96 -12.24 -17.52
N VAL A 105 -1.37 -11.46 -16.63
CA VAL A 105 -0.75 -10.17 -16.97
C VAL A 105 0.53 -10.39 -17.78
N ARG A 106 0.69 -9.60 -18.85
CA ARG A 106 1.87 -9.60 -19.70
C ARG A 106 2.91 -8.58 -19.22
N LEU A 107 4.17 -9.01 -19.18
CA LEU A 107 5.32 -8.18 -18.81
C LEU A 107 6.20 -7.92 -20.04
N ASN A 108 5.64 -7.24 -21.05
CA ASN A 108 6.35 -6.99 -22.29
C ASN A 108 7.56 -6.08 -22.01
N GLY A 109 8.74 -6.49 -22.46
CA GLY A 109 9.96 -5.68 -22.34
C GLY A 109 10.44 -5.40 -20.91
N LEU A 110 9.76 -5.86 -19.85
CA LEU A 110 10.17 -5.51 -18.48
C LEU A 110 11.55 -6.08 -18.11
N LEU A 111 11.75 -7.37 -18.42
CA LEU A 111 12.97 -8.13 -18.09
C LEU A 111 13.78 -8.54 -19.33
N LEU A 112 13.36 -8.13 -20.53
CA LEU A 112 13.99 -8.47 -21.80
C LEU A 112 14.27 -7.19 -22.61
N ASN A 113 15.12 -7.32 -23.63
CA ASN A 113 15.39 -6.25 -24.58
C ASN A 113 14.24 -6.16 -25.61
N GLU A 114 14.00 -4.98 -26.20
CA GLU A 114 12.84 -4.69 -27.07
C GLU A 114 12.71 -5.61 -28.31
N SER A 115 13.77 -6.35 -28.65
CA SER A 115 13.80 -7.29 -29.77
C SER A 115 12.95 -8.55 -29.54
N ASP A 116 12.68 -8.94 -28.29
CA ASP A 116 11.78 -10.05 -27.95
C ASP A 116 10.36 -9.53 -27.65
N ARG A 117 9.65 -9.14 -28.70
CA ARG A 117 8.30 -8.53 -28.62
C ARG A 117 7.20 -9.45 -28.11
N LYS A 118 7.48 -10.75 -27.93
CA LYS A 118 6.55 -11.70 -27.32
C LYS A 118 6.76 -11.65 -25.82
N GLY A 119 6.22 -10.64 -25.14
CA GLY A 119 6.29 -10.61 -23.70
C GLY A 119 5.65 -11.86 -23.07
N PHE A 120 6.08 -12.15 -21.85
CA PHE A 120 5.71 -13.35 -21.13
C PHE A 120 4.61 -13.05 -20.11
N LEU A 121 3.82 -14.07 -19.77
CA LEU A 121 2.89 -14.00 -18.66
C LEU A 121 3.66 -13.98 -17.34
N ILE A 122 3.20 -13.21 -16.37
CA ILE A 122 3.82 -13.17 -15.04
C ILE A 122 3.88 -14.57 -14.42
N ASN A 123 2.83 -15.39 -14.58
CA ASN A 123 2.81 -16.75 -14.04
C ASN A 123 3.91 -17.63 -14.67
N ASP A 124 4.11 -17.53 -15.98
CA ASP A 124 5.15 -18.29 -16.69
C ASP A 124 6.55 -17.92 -16.19
N PHE A 125 6.78 -16.63 -15.92
CA PHE A 125 8.04 -16.15 -15.36
C PHE A 125 8.25 -16.63 -13.92
N LEU A 126 7.21 -16.55 -13.08
CA LEU A 126 7.28 -16.96 -11.68
C LEU A 126 7.39 -18.48 -11.49
N ASN A 127 6.97 -19.28 -12.48
CA ASN A 127 7.05 -20.74 -12.43
C ASN A 127 8.34 -21.29 -13.06
N LYS A 128 9.09 -20.46 -13.80
CA LYS A 128 10.40 -20.84 -14.35
C LYS A 128 11.52 -20.41 -13.41
N LYS A 129 12.57 -21.22 -13.31
CA LYS A 129 13.83 -20.76 -12.72
C LYS A 129 14.36 -19.62 -13.58
N SER A 130 14.62 -18.46 -12.99
CA SER A 130 15.24 -17.36 -13.72
C SER A 130 16.61 -17.82 -14.25
N GLY A 131 16.90 -17.52 -15.51
CA GLY A 131 18.24 -17.68 -16.06
C GLY A 131 19.28 -16.79 -15.37
N TYR A 132 18.81 -15.79 -14.62
CA TYR A 132 19.60 -14.83 -13.86
C TYR A 132 20.00 -15.39 -12.48
N ASN A 133 21.20 -15.03 -12.05
CA ASN A 133 21.71 -15.21 -10.69
C ASN A 133 21.22 -14.12 -9.74
N SER A 134 21.11 -12.89 -10.27
CA SER A 134 20.60 -11.71 -9.57
C SER A 134 20.18 -10.65 -10.59
N ILE A 135 19.32 -9.72 -10.20
CA ILE A 135 19.01 -8.52 -10.99
C ILE A 135 19.08 -7.28 -10.10
N ASP A 136 19.41 -6.14 -10.69
CA ASP A 136 19.16 -4.79 -10.18
C ASP A 136 18.17 -4.12 -11.14
N LEU A 137 16.91 -4.06 -10.72
CA LEU A 137 15.80 -3.47 -11.48
C LEU A 137 15.34 -2.22 -10.76
N LYS A 138 15.29 -1.08 -11.46
CA LYS A 138 14.85 0.20 -10.89
C LYS A 138 13.86 0.88 -11.83
N PHE A 139 12.83 1.47 -11.23
CA PHE A 139 11.88 2.33 -11.91
C PHE A 139 12.11 3.78 -11.50
N TYR A 140 12.06 4.68 -12.49
CA TYR A 140 12.23 6.11 -12.30
C TYR A 140 11.25 6.88 -13.19
N SER A 141 11.11 8.18 -12.89
CA SER A 141 10.20 9.09 -13.61
C SER A 141 8.75 8.58 -13.68
N ILE A 142 8.30 7.91 -12.62
CA ILE A 142 6.93 7.36 -12.53
C ILE A 142 5.92 8.51 -12.47
N ARG A 143 5.02 8.56 -13.44
CA ARG A 143 3.98 9.59 -13.54
C ARG A 143 2.66 8.99 -14.02
N ILE A 144 1.57 9.64 -13.64
CA ILE A 144 0.24 9.33 -14.16
C ILE A 144 0.21 9.79 -15.62
N SER A 145 -0.09 8.89 -16.54
CA SER A 145 -0.30 9.22 -17.96
C SER A 145 -1.78 9.25 -18.33
N GLU A 146 -2.59 8.47 -17.62
CA GLU A 146 -4.04 8.44 -17.72
C GLU A 146 -4.58 8.30 -16.30
N SER A 147 -5.31 9.32 -15.82
CA SER A 147 -5.90 9.30 -14.49
C SER A 147 -6.97 8.22 -14.35
N LEU A 148 -7.20 7.79 -13.12
CA LEU A 148 -8.24 6.82 -12.83
C LEU A 148 -9.62 7.34 -13.25
N HIS A 149 -10.24 6.63 -14.19
CA HIS A 149 -11.60 6.87 -14.63
C HIS A 149 -12.44 5.61 -14.47
N ARG A 150 -13.73 5.79 -14.22
CA ARG A 150 -14.66 4.69 -13.99
C ARG A 150 -14.88 3.91 -15.29
N ILE A 151 -14.72 2.59 -15.25
CA ILE A 151 -15.07 1.68 -16.37
C ILE A 151 -16.47 1.08 -16.13
N ASN A 152 -16.75 0.70 -14.89
CA ASN A 152 -18.05 0.17 -14.48
C ASN A 152 -18.30 0.44 -13.00
N GLU A 153 -19.42 -0.07 -12.46
CA GLU A 153 -19.83 0.18 -11.08
C GLU A 153 -18.78 -0.19 -10.03
N MET A 154 -17.97 -1.22 -10.30
CA MET A 154 -17.02 -1.79 -9.35
C MET A 154 -15.55 -1.60 -9.77
N ASN A 155 -15.27 -0.85 -10.85
CA ASN A 155 -13.93 -0.77 -11.41
C ASN A 155 -13.59 0.61 -11.97
N TYR A 156 -12.37 1.05 -11.68
CA TYR A 156 -11.69 2.17 -12.31
C TYR A 156 -10.41 1.68 -12.99
N ALA A 157 -10.00 2.35 -14.06
CA ALA A 157 -8.69 2.14 -14.67
C ALA A 157 -7.97 3.43 -14.99
N GLY A 158 -6.66 3.33 -15.10
CA GLY A 158 -5.77 4.38 -15.54
C GLY A 158 -4.44 3.78 -15.98
N ARG A 159 -3.44 4.64 -16.16
CA ARG A 159 -2.10 4.22 -16.58
C ARG A 159 -1.00 5.05 -15.92
N LEU A 160 0.10 4.37 -15.65
CA LEU A 160 1.36 4.99 -15.26
C LEU A 160 2.35 4.88 -16.41
N ARG A 161 3.11 5.95 -16.65
CA ARG A 161 4.35 5.90 -17.43
C ARG A 161 5.55 5.97 -16.51
N PHE A 162 6.57 5.20 -16.84
CA PHE A 162 7.81 5.15 -16.09
C PHE A 162 8.96 4.87 -17.03
N SER A 163 10.17 4.86 -16.48
CA SER A 163 11.35 4.39 -17.17
C SER A 163 12.03 3.33 -16.31
N ARG A 164 12.59 2.31 -16.95
CA ARG A 164 13.25 1.19 -16.27
C ARG A 164 14.75 1.22 -16.51
N PHE A 165 15.51 0.69 -15.56
CA PHE A 165 16.90 0.32 -15.74
C PHE A 165 17.06 -1.09 -15.21
N LEU A 166 17.76 -1.94 -15.95
CA LEU A 166 17.94 -3.33 -15.57
C LEU A 166 19.39 -3.77 -15.82
N LYS A 167 20.03 -4.23 -14.75
CA LYS A 167 21.28 -4.97 -14.79
C LYS A 167 21.00 -6.39 -14.31
N ALA A 168 21.36 -7.40 -15.07
CA ALA A 168 21.13 -8.80 -14.73
C ALA A 168 22.44 -9.58 -14.74
N GLU A 169 22.73 -10.29 -13.67
CA GLU A 169 23.88 -11.19 -13.58
C GLU A 169 23.45 -12.58 -14.04
N THR A 170 24.20 -13.19 -14.94
CA THR A 170 24.02 -14.58 -15.39
C THR A 170 25.17 -15.45 -14.88
N SER A 171 25.15 -16.74 -15.17
CA SER A 171 26.27 -17.64 -14.83
C SER A 171 27.57 -17.31 -15.55
N THR A 172 27.51 -16.59 -16.67
CA THR A 172 28.67 -16.37 -17.56
C THR A 172 29.03 -14.90 -17.72
N ASP A 173 28.06 -13.98 -17.57
CA ASP A 173 28.25 -12.55 -17.85
C ASP A 173 27.24 -11.67 -17.12
N THR A 174 27.46 -10.36 -17.14
CA THR A 174 26.53 -9.32 -16.68
C THR A 174 25.88 -8.65 -17.88
N LEU A 175 24.57 -8.79 -18.00
CA LEU A 175 23.77 -8.08 -19.00
C LEU A 175 23.33 -6.72 -18.45
N ILE A 176 23.56 -5.66 -19.23
CA ILE A 176 22.99 -4.33 -18.97
C ILE A 176 21.97 -4.05 -20.06
N ILE A 177 20.71 -3.86 -19.67
CA ILE A 177 19.64 -3.47 -20.59
C ILE A 177 19.45 -1.97 -20.47
N GLU A 178 19.45 -1.30 -21.62
CA GLU A 178 19.35 0.15 -21.69
C GLU A 178 18.05 0.68 -21.08
N PRO A 179 18.10 1.92 -20.54
CA PRO A 179 16.93 2.69 -20.19
C PRO A 179 15.80 2.64 -21.24
N ALA A 180 14.66 2.08 -20.87
CA ALA A 180 13.47 2.06 -21.71
C ALA A 180 12.29 2.76 -21.03
N LYS A 181 11.50 3.49 -21.81
CA LYS A 181 10.22 4.06 -21.35
C LYS A 181 9.15 2.99 -21.45
N MET A 182 8.40 2.85 -20.37
CA MET A 182 7.39 1.82 -20.21
C MET A 182 6.08 2.46 -19.75
N GLU A 183 4.99 1.73 -19.91
CA GLU A 183 3.67 2.04 -19.39
C GLU A 183 3.10 0.80 -18.69
N VAL A 184 2.34 1.04 -17.63
CA VAL A 184 1.62 -0.01 -16.89
C VAL A 184 0.18 0.41 -16.67
N GLU A 185 -0.73 -0.52 -16.93
CA GLU A 185 -2.15 -0.38 -16.61
C GLU A 185 -2.34 -0.45 -15.09
N ILE A 186 -3.24 0.37 -14.54
CA ILE A 186 -3.61 0.33 -13.12
C ILE A 186 -5.12 0.17 -13.00
N PHE A 187 -5.54 -0.64 -12.04
CA PHE A 187 -6.95 -0.92 -11.78
C PHE A 187 -7.28 -0.70 -10.31
N VAL A 188 -8.42 -0.09 -10.05
CA VAL A 188 -9.01 0.00 -8.71
C VAL A 188 -10.34 -0.72 -8.73
N SER A 189 -10.44 -1.81 -7.96
CA SER A 189 -11.59 -2.70 -7.97
C SER A 189 -12.04 -3.06 -6.56
N LYS A 190 -13.35 -3.21 -6.36
CA LYS A 190 -13.91 -3.75 -5.11
C LYS A 190 -13.53 -5.24 -4.97
N VAL A 191 -12.84 -5.60 -3.89
CA VAL A 191 -12.46 -6.98 -3.55
C VAL A 191 -12.97 -7.36 -2.18
N ASN A 192 -13.34 -8.63 -2.02
CA ASN A 192 -13.75 -9.17 -0.73
C ASN A 192 -12.51 -9.47 0.12
N LYS A 193 -12.45 -8.91 1.32
CA LYS A 193 -11.38 -9.16 2.28
C LYS A 193 -11.96 -9.64 3.60
N ALA A 194 -11.38 -10.71 4.13
CA ALA A 194 -11.76 -11.23 5.44
C ALA A 194 -11.27 -10.29 6.55
N PHE A 195 -12.17 -9.98 7.49
CA PHE A 195 -11.91 -9.21 8.69
C PHE A 195 -12.51 -9.96 9.89
N GLY A 196 -11.68 -10.74 10.59
CA GLY A 196 -12.16 -11.63 11.64
C GLY A 196 -13.08 -12.71 11.05
N ASN A 197 -14.34 -12.71 11.48
CA ASN A 197 -15.38 -13.63 10.99
C ASN A 197 -16.22 -13.04 9.84
N ASP A 198 -16.03 -11.75 9.52
CA ASP A 198 -16.80 -11.05 8.51
C ASP A 198 -16.01 -10.89 7.20
N THR A 199 -16.72 -10.62 6.11
CA THR A 199 -16.11 -10.27 4.82
C THR A 199 -16.56 -8.87 4.44
N LEU A 200 -15.60 -7.97 4.25
CA LEU A 200 -15.86 -6.61 3.81
C LEU A 200 -15.44 -6.44 2.36
N GLN A 201 -16.24 -5.71 1.59
CA GLN A 201 -15.91 -5.34 0.24
C GLN A 201 -15.16 -4.01 0.26
N ILE A 202 -13.87 -4.02 -0.12
CA ILE A 202 -13.01 -2.85 -0.08
C ILE A 202 -12.39 -2.56 -1.44
N TRP A 203 -12.10 -1.29 -1.70
CA TRP A 203 -11.35 -0.88 -2.89
C TRP A 203 -9.88 -1.30 -2.79
N ASN A 204 -9.39 -2.02 -3.79
CA ASN A 204 -8.00 -2.44 -3.91
C ASN A 204 -7.38 -2.00 -5.22
N VAL A 205 -6.08 -1.67 -5.17
CA VAL A 205 -5.29 -1.28 -6.34
C VAL A 205 -4.50 -2.48 -6.83
N SER A 206 -4.49 -2.69 -8.13
CA SER A 206 -3.71 -3.73 -8.79
C SER A 206 -3.06 -3.20 -10.06
N LEU A 207 -1.94 -3.83 -10.44
CA LEU A 207 -1.24 -3.58 -11.69
C LEU A 207 -1.80 -4.48 -12.79
N GLY A 208 -1.83 -3.96 -14.01
CA GLY A 208 -2.19 -4.68 -15.22
C GLY A 208 -0.99 -4.93 -16.12
N ASN A 209 -1.22 -4.96 -17.43
CA ASN A 209 -0.17 -5.21 -18.41
C ASN A 209 0.89 -4.12 -18.38
N ILE A 210 2.14 -4.55 -18.61
CA ILE A 210 3.30 -3.68 -18.76
C ILE A 210 3.77 -3.76 -20.21
N HIS A 211 3.97 -2.60 -20.84
CA HIS A 211 4.41 -2.47 -22.23
C HIS A 211 5.36 -1.29 -22.47
#